data_AF-A0A1E3W8P9-F1
#
_entry.id   AF-A0A1E3W8P9-F1
#
_cell.length_a   1.000
_cell.length_b   1.000
_cell.length_c   1.000
_cell.angle_alpha   90.00
_cell.angle_beta   90.00
_cell.angle_gamma   90.00
#
_symmetry.space_group_name_H-M   'P 1'
#
loop_
_entity.id
_entity.type
_entity.pdbx_description
1 polymer ?
#
loop_
_entity_poly.entity_id
_entity_poly.type
_entity_poly.pdbx_seq_one_letter_code
_entity_poly.pdbx_strand_id
1 'polypeptide(L)' 'MLAKFAAAAETLDQNTKEEMIRSAYLVLLADDRIAGEERKKLQDLSHALKIPEIHFGAILEDLAIWLARQKS' A
#
# COMPACT_ATOMS: atom_id res chain seq x y z
N MET A 1 3.82 17.10 -5.04
CA MET A 1 4.16 15.66 -5.15
C MET A 1 2.90 14.81 -5.32
N LEU A 2 1.95 14.87 -4.38
CA LEU A 2 0.67 14.13 -4.44
C LEU A 2 -0.18 14.40 -5.71
N ALA A 3 -0.22 15.64 -6.21
CA ALA A 3 -0.97 15.97 -7.42
C ALA A 3 -0.48 15.25 -8.70
N LYS A 4 0.83 14.95 -8.79
CA LYS A 4 1.39 14.18 -9.93
C LYS A 4 1.05 12.70 -9.81
N PHE A 5 0.98 12.17 -8.59
CA PHE A 5 0.53 10.80 -8.33
C PHE A 5 -0.94 10.61 -8.66
N ALA A 6 -1.79 11.58 -8.30
CA ALA A 6 -3.22 11.52 -8.61
C ALA A 6 -3.49 11.49 -10.13
N ALA A 7 -2.72 12.25 -10.93
CA ALA A 7 -2.81 12.21 -12.39
C ALA A 7 -2.32 10.87 -12.97
N ALA A 8 -1.20 10.34 -12.48
CA ALA A 8 -0.70 9.03 -12.89
C ALA A 8 -1.67 7.89 -12.52
N ALA A 9 -2.37 8.01 -11.38
CA ALA A 9 -3.37 7.03 -10.96
C ALA A 9 -4.54 6.88 -11.94
N GLU A 10 -4.77 7.82 -12.85
CA GLU A 10 -5.82 7.71 -13.87
C GLU A 10 -5.45 6.76 -15.01
N THR A 11 -4.15 6.56 -15.25
CA THR A 11 -3.64 5.75 -16.36
C THR A 11 -3.12 4.38 -15.92
N LEU A 12 -2.93 4.17 -14.63
CA LEU A 12 -2.49 2.90 -14.06
C LEU A 12 -3.66 1.92 -13.94
N ASP A 13 -3.43 0.67 -14.32
CA ASP A 13 -4.34 -0.43 -14.03
C ASP A 13 -4.39 -0.72 -12.53
N GLN A 14 -5.43 -1.46 -12.12
CA GLN A 14 -5.69 -1.77 -10.72
C GLN A 14 -4.57 -2.61 -10.09
N ASN A 15 -4.05 -3.62 -10.80
CA ASN A 15 -2.99 -4.48 -10.27
C ASN A 15 -1.72 -3.67 -9.98
N THR A 16 -1.34 -2.78 -10.88
CA THR A 16 -0.16 -1.92 -10.70
C THR A 16 -0.30 -1.03 -9.46
N LYS A 17 -1.49 -0.47 -9.21
CA LYS A 17 -1.74 0.34 -8.01
C LYS A 17 -1.61 -0.48 -6.72
N GLU A 18 -2.13 -1.70 -6.72
CA GLU A 18 -2.04 -2.60 -5.57
C GLU A 18 -0.59 -3.03 -5.30
N GLU A 19 0.16 -3.37 -6.36
CA GLU A 19 1.59 -3.70 -6.25
C GLU A 19 2.41 -2.54 -5.69
N MET A 20 2.07 -1.30 -6.04
CA MET A 20 2.71 -0.12 -5.44
C MET A 20 2.48 -0.03 -3.93
N ILE A 21 1.26 -0.32 -3.46
CA ILE A 21 0.96 -0.35 -2.01
C ILE A 21 1.68 -1.50 -1.32
N ARG A 22 1.66 -2.71 -1.90
CA ARG A 22 2.37 -3.88 -1.35
C ARG A 22 3.87 -3.59 -1.23
N SER A 23 4.47 -3.03 -2.28
CA SER A 23 5.88 -2.64 -2.29
C SER A 23 6.20 -1.60 -1.24
N ALA A 24 5.38 -0.54 -1.12
CA ALA A 24 5.56 0.50 -0.12
C ALA A 24 5.48 -0.06 1.32
N TYR A 25 4.54 -0.98 1.57
CA TYR A 25 4.44 -1.66 2.86
C TYR A 25 5.69 -2.49 3.17
N LEU A 26 6.17 -3.28 2.21
CA LEU A 26 7.34 -4.15 2.41
C LEU A 26 8.61 -3.35 2.71
N VAL A 27 8.79 -2.17 2.09
CA VAL A 27 9.89 -1.27 2.41
C VAL A 27 9.79 -0.77 3.86
N LEU A 28 8.60 -0.33 4.28
CA LEU A 28 8.37 0.12 5.65
C LEU A 28 8.55 -1.02 6.66
N LEU A 29 8.20 -2.25 6.30
CA LEU A 29 8.43 -3.44 7.11
C LEU A 29 9.93 -3.72 7.27
N ALA A 30 10.68 -3.65 6.17
CA ALA A 30 12.12 -3.90 6.17
C ALA A 30 12.87 -2.90 7.06
N ASP A 31 12.37 -1.67 7.16
CA ASP A 31 12.91 -0.62 8.02
C ASP A 31 12.42 -0.71 9.49
N ASP A 32 11.57 -1.67 9.85
CA ASP A 32 10.87 -1.76 11.15
C ASP A 32 10.02 -0.51 11.48
N ARG A 33 9.47 0.13 10.45
CA ARG A 33 8.75 1.41 10.54
C ARG A 33 7.24 1.28 10.39
N ILE A 34 6.62 0.13 10.64
CA ILE A 34 5.15 0.00 10.53
C ILE A 34 4.45 0.50 11.81
N ALA A 35 4.73 1.75 12.18
CA ALA A 35 4.08 2.46 13.26
C ALA A 35 3.03 3.46 12.73
N GLY A 36 2.30 4.11 13.63
CA GLY A 36 1.09 4.89 13.31
C GLY A 36 1.27 5.95 12.22
N GLU A 37 2.40 6.66 12.17
CA GLU A 37 2.65 7.71 11.17
C GLU A 37 2.86 7.13 9.77
N GLU A 38 3.63 6.04 9.65
CA GLU A 38 3.87 5.35 8.39
C GLU A 38 2.62 4.64 7.86
N ARG A 39 1.78 4.08 8.74
CA ARG A 39 0.47 3.57 8.32
C ARG A 39 -0.41 4.66 7.73
N LYS A 40 -0.40 5.85 8.33
CA LYS A 40 -1.11 7.00 7.78
C LYS A 40 -0.56 7.40 6.40
N LYS A 41 0.77 7.40 6.21
CA LYS A 41 1.39 7.67 4.90
C LYS A 41 0.99 6.64 3.84
N LEU A 42 0.87 5.35 4.21
CA LEU A 42 0.36 4.31 3.30
C LEU A 42 -1.11 4.54 2.93
N GLN A 43 -1.94 4.97 3.88
CA GLN A 43 -3.34 5.31 3.62
C GLN A 43 -3.46 6.57 2.75
N ASP A 44 -2.65 7.59 2.98
CA ASP A 44 -2.59 8.79 2.12
C ASP A 44 -2.16 8.42 0.69
N LEU A 45 -1.23 7.47 0.55
CA LEU A 45 -0.81 6.95 -0.75
C LEU A 45 -1.93 6.16 -1.44
N SER A 46 -2.67 5.31 -0.72
CA SER A 46 -3.78 4.55 -1.29
C SER A 46 -4.90 5.47 -1.79
N HIS A 47 -5.19 6.54 -1.04
CA HIS A 47 -6.10 7.60 -1.48
C HIS A 47 -5.60 8.32 -2.74
N ALA A 48 -4.31 8.65 -2.80
CA ALA A 48 -3.72 9.29 -3.99
C ALA A 48 -3.78 8.37 -5.23
N LEU A 49 -3.70 7.05 -5.03
CA LEU A 49 -3.86 6.03 -6.08
C LEU A 49 -5.33 5.72 -6.42
N LYS A 50 -6.29 6.35 -5.73
CA LYS A 50 -7.73 6.10 -5.86
C LYS A 50 -8.11 4.64 -5.53
N ILE A 51 -7.40 4.01 -4.59
CA ILE A 51 -7.75 2.69 -4.07
C ILE A 51 -8.82 2.87 -2.98
N PRO A 52 -9.99 2.21 -3.08
CA PRO A 52 -11.00 2.26 -2.02
C PRO A 52 -10.48 1.72 -0.70
N GLU A 53 -10.90 2.30 0.43
CA GLU A 53 -10.42 1.91 1.76
C GLU A 53 -10.63 0.42 2.07
N ILE A 54 -11.75 -0.16 1.63
CA ILE A 54 -12.04 -1.60 1.76
C ILE A 54 -10.98 -2.45 1.04
N HIS A 55 -10.59 -2.05 -0.18
CA HIS A 55 -9.54 -2.75 -0.94
C HIS A 55 -8.17 -2.55 -0.29
N PHE A 56 -7.88 -1.36 0.24
CA PHE A 56 -6.64 -1.12 0.99
C PHE A 56 -6.52 -2.06 2.20
N GLY A 57 -7.59 -2.23 2.98
CA GLY A 57 -7.62 -3.18 4.09
C GLY A 57 -7.33 -4.62 3.64
N ALA A 58 -7.99 -5.07 2.57
CA ALA A 58 -7.78 -6.40 2.01
C ALA A 58 -6.32 -6.64 1.57
N ILE A 59 -5.69 -5.67 0.90
CA ILE A 59 -4.28 -5.75 0.48
C ILE A 59 -3.36 -5.98 1.69
N LEU A 60 -3.60 -5.27 2.79
CA LEU A 60 -2.79 -5.41 4.00
C LEU A 60 -3.02 -6.74 4.71
N GLU A 61 -4.26 -7.22 4.74
CA GLU A 61 -4.61 -8.52 5.32
C GLU A 61 -3.96 -9.67 4.54
N ASP A 62 -4.08 -9.68 3.22
CA ASP A 62 -3.44 -10.66 2.34
C ASP A 62 -1.92 -10.68 2.54
N LEU A 63 -1.31 -9.50 2.65
CA LEU A 63 0.12 -9.37 2.86
C LEU A 63 0.55 -9.90 4.24
N ALA A 64 -0.24 -9.65 5.28
CA ALA A 64 0.02 -10.19 6.61
C ALA A 64 -0.08 -11.72 6.64
N ILE A 65 -1.06 -12.31 5.95
CA ILE A 65 -1.21 -13.76 5.80
C ILE A 65 0.01 -14.35 5.06
N TRP A 66 0.44 -13.71 3.97
CA TRP A 66 1.62 -14.14 3.22
C TRP A 66 2.89 -14.09 4.07
N LEU A 67 3.13 -13.00 4.80
CA LEU A 67 4.28 -12.84 5.70
C LEU A 67 4.28 -13.90 6.82
N ALA A 68 3.11 -14.22 7.38
CA ALA A 68 2.98 -15.25 8.40
C ALA A 68 3.37 -16.63 7.87
N ARG A 69 3.01 -16.95 6.61
CA ARG A 69 3.38 -18.21 5.95
C ARG A 69 4.86 -18.34 5.66
N GLN A 70 5.58 -17.24 5.44
CA GLN A 70 7.03 -17.27 5.20
C GLN A 70 7.87 -17.53 6.46
N LYS A 71 7.31 -17.26 7.64
CA LYS A 71 7.98 -17.46 8.92
C LYS A 71 7.79 -18.87 9.50
N SER A 72 7.00 -19.72 8.83
CA SER A 72 6.76 -21.12 9.19
C SER A 72 7.69 -22.06 8.44
#